data_AF-A0A7S0PUQ3-F1
#
_entry.id   AF-A0A7S0PUQ3-F1
#
_cell.length_a   1.000
_cell.length_b   1.000
_cell.length_c   1.000
_cell.angle_alpha   90.00
_cell.angle_beta   90.00
_cell.angle_gamma   90.00
#
_symmetry.space_group_name_H-M   'P 1'
#
loop_
_entity.id
_entity.type
_entity.pdbx_description
1 polymer ?
#
loop_
_entity_poly.entity_id
_entity_poly.type
_entity_poly.pdbx_seq_one_letter_code
_entity_poly.pdbx_strand_id
1 'polypeptide(L)'
;RRERARSMSTGVTDYQWADKADRLLVPKDGALYVQDGVGDGAASTWRRLFDPTDSKWTEVGTGPLLDAKLTTDGLSVFFVWADEVCCCAVPDTADGAAPRRPPFGARGT
;
A
#
# COMPACT_ATOMS: atom_id res chain seq x y z
N ARG A 1 11.48 4.46 11.18
CA ARG A 1 10.92 3.08 11.11
C ARG A 1 12.03 2.02 11.08
N ARG A 2 12.93 2.02 10.09
CA ARG A 2 13.99 1.00 9.95
C ARG A 2 14.91 0.86 11.17
N GLU A 3 15.32 1.97 11.76
CA GLU A 3 16.13 1.96 13.00
C GLU A 3 15.37 1.35 14.19
N ARG A 4 14.09 1.70 14.37
CA ARG A 4 13.23 1.10 15.41
C ARG A 4 12.96 -0.39 15.16
N ALA A 5 12.85 -0.79 13.88
CA ALA A 5 12.69 -2.18 13.47
C ALA A 5 14.02 -2.94 13.37
N ARG A 6 15.17 -2.28 13.59
CA ARG A 6 16.53 -2.81 13.40
C ARG A 6 16.74 -3.49 12.04
N SER A 7 16.06 -3.01 11.00
CA SER A 7 16.14 -3.57 9.65
C SER A 7 17.17 -2.83 8.82
N MET A 8 18.28 -3.51 8.47
CA MET A 8 19.34 -2.99 7.60
C MET A 8 19.23 -3.45 6.15
N SER A 9 18.32 -4.38 5.83
CA SER A 9 18.09 -4.87 4.48
C SER A 9 17.37 -3.84 3.59
N THR A 10 17.70 -3.86 2.30
CA THR A 10 17.04 -3.11 1.23
C THR A 10 16.12 -4.05 0.42
N GLY A 11 15.09 -3.49 -0.24
CA GLY A 11 14.09 -4.27 -0.98
C GLY A 11 12.78 -4.51 -0.21
N VAL A 12 12.13 -5.64 -0.47
CA VAL A 12 10.90 -6.06 0.25
C VAL A 12 11.28 -6.45 1.67
N THR A 13 10.77 -5.71 2.65
CA THR A 13 11.08 -5.93 4.08
C THR A 13 9.85 -6.35 4.88
N ASP A 14 8.67 -6.30 4.25
CA ASP A 14 7.37 -6.60 4.83
C ASP A 14 6.43 -7.01 3.69
N TYR A 15 5.49 -7.90 3.97
CA TYR A 15 4.43 -8.29 3.05
C TYR A 15 3.21 -8.75 3.85
N GLN A 16 2.03 -8.71 3.24
CA GLN A 16 0.82 -9.20 3.86
C GLN A 16 -0.07 -9.95 2.88
N TRP A 17 -0.59 -11.09 3.34
CA TRP A 17 -1.57 -11.90 2.62
C TRP A 17 -3.00 -11.51 3.00
N ALA A 18 -3.94 -11.52 2.05
CA ALA A 18 -5.37 -11.45 2.35
C ALA A 18 -5.92 -12.83 2.75
N ASP A 19 -6.53 -12.98 3.93
CA ASP A 19 -6.95 -14.31 4.38
C ASP A 19 -8.05 -14.96 3.52
N LYS A 20 -8.83 -14.15 2.79
CA LYS A 20 -9.98 -14.60 1.98
C LYS A 20 -9.84 -14.32 0.48
N ALA A 21 -8.66 -13.88 0.04
CA ALA A 21 -8.38 -13.62 -1.36
C ALA A 21 -6.96 -14.03 -1.71
N ASP A 22 -6.73 -14.35 -2.98
CA ASP A 22 -5.41 -14.71 -3.49
C ASP A 22 -4.61 -13.44 -3.84
N ARG A 23 -4.31 -12.64 -2.81
CA ARG A 23 -3.67 -11.33 -2.95
C ARG A 23 -2.57 -11.12 -1.93
N LEU A 24 -1.44 -10.64 -2.44
CA LEU A 24 -0.27 -10.26 -1.66
C LEU A 24 -0.02 -8.76 -1.77
N LEU A 25 -0.06 -8.05 -0.64
CA LEU A 25 0.40 -6.67 -0.52
C LEU A 25 1.90 -6.64 -0.28
N VAL A 26 2.61 -5.85 -1.09
CA VAL A 26 4.07 -5.69 -1.02
C VAL A 26 4.44 -4.20 -0.99
N PRO A 27 4.75 -3.63 0.18
CA PRO A 27 5.36 -2.32 0.27
C PRO A 27 6.83 -2.38 -0.16
N LYS A 28 7.19 -1.66 -1.22
CA LYS A 28 8.55 -1.65 -1.78
C LYS A 28 8.89 -0.28 -2.37
N ASP A 29 10.13 0.17 -2.16
CA ASP A 29 10.67 1.41 -2.72
C ASP A 29 9.80 2.67 -2.49
N GLY A 30 9.08 2.70 -1.36
CA GLY A 30 8.19 3.80 -0.99
C GLY A 30 6.79 3.75 -1.62
N ALA A 31 6.51 2.77 -2.49
CA ALA A 31 5.22 2.54 -3.11
C ALA A 31 4.55 1.26 -2.60
N LEU A 32 3.27 1.11 -2.94
CA LEU A 32 2.47 -0.09 -2.69
C LEU A 32 2.31 -0.88 -3.97
N TYR A 33 2.56 -2.17 -3.87
CA TYR A 33 2.32 -3.13 -4.94
C TYR A 33 1.36 -4.21 -4.47
N VAL A 34 0.61 -4.77 -5.41
CA VAL A 34 -0.18 -5.98 -5.22
C VAL A 34 0.23 -7.02 -6.24
N GLN A 35 0.25 -8.28 -5.81
CA GLN A 35 0.32 -9.43 -6.68
C GLN A 35 -0.96 -10.25 -6.50
N ASP A 36 -1.63 -10.55 -7.61
CA ASP A 36 -2.75 -11.47 -7.64
C ASP A 36 -2.21 -12.88 -7.92
N GLY A 37 -2.54 -13.85 -7.07
CA GLY A 37 -1.99 -15.20 -7.18
C GLY A 37 -0.64 -15.39 -6.49
N VAL A 38 -0.48 -16.50 -5.77
CA VAL A 38 0.85 -17.09 -5.49
C VAL A 38 0.94 -18.57 -5.78
N GLY A 39 2.15 -19.03 -6.10
CA GLY A 39 2.46 -20.42 -6.39
C GLY A 39 2.70 -20.68 -7.88
N ASP A 40 2.88 -21.96 -8.21
CA ASP A 40 3.12 -22.39 -9.59
C ASP A 40 1.93 -22.04 -10.49
N GLY A 41 2.20 -21.28 -11.55
CA GLY A 41 1.20 -20.80 -12.49
C GLY A 41 0.59 -19.43 -12.15
N ALA A 42 0.90 -18.84 -10.99
CA ALA A 42 0.50 -17.47 -10.67
C ALA A 42 1.25 -16.46 -11.55
N ALA A 43 0.57 -15.37 -11.92
CA ALA A 43 1.20 -14.28 -12.63
C ALA A 43 2.31 -13.68 -11.76
N SER A 44 3.55 -13.66 -12.26
CA SER A 44 4.72 -13.08 -11.57
C SER A 44 4.77 -11.56 -11.67
N THR A 45 3.65 -10.92 -12.03
CA THR A 45 3.58 -9.48 -12.29
C THR A 45 3.06 -8.75 -11.08
N TRP A 46 3.82 -7.77 -10.61
CA TRP A 46 3.38 -6.85 -9.57
C TRP A 46 2.70 -5.66 -10.22
N ARG A 47 1.49 -5.35 -9.76
CA ARG A 47 0.80 -4.11 -10.09
C ARG A 47 1.10 -3.05 -9.07
N ARG A 48 1.36 -1.83 -9.53
CA ARG A 48 1.62 -0.71 -8.62
C ARG A 48 0.29 -0.12 -8.21
N LEU A 49 -0.07 -0.36 -6.97
CA LEU A 49 -1.33 0.10 -6.40
C LEU A 49 -1.29 1.60 -6.12
N PHE A 50 -0.25 2.09 -5.46
CA PHE A 50 -0.17 3.50 -5.06
C PHE A 50 1.29 3.94 -4.93
N ASP A 51 1.59 5.14 -5.37
CA ASP A 51 2.91 5.76 -5.28
C ASP A 51 2.75 7.19 -4.74
N PRO A 52 3.19 7.48 -3.51
CA PRO A 52 3.07 8.81 -2.92
C PRO A 52 3.94 9.87 -3.61
N THR A 53 4.84 9.46 -4.53
CA THR A 53 5.68 10.37 -5.30
C THR A 53 5.07 10.77 -6.65
N ASP A 54 3.95 10.15 -7.04
CA ASP A 54 3.24 10.51 -8.27
C ASP A 54 2.70 11.94 -8.17
N SER A 55 3.15 12.80 -9.09
CA SER A 55 2.87 14.24 -9.12
C SER A 55 1.39 14.60 -9.01
N LYS A 56 0.49 13.72 -9.45
CA LYS A 56 -0.96 13.93 -9.38
C LYS A 56 -1.52 13.93 -7.94
N TRP A 57 -0.76 13.44 -6.95
CA TRP A 57 -1.17 13.39 -5.55
C TRP A 57 -0.56 14.49 -4.67
N THR A 58 0.25 15.38 -5.25
CA THR A 58 0.94 16.45 -4.50
C THR A 58 -0.03 17.32 -3.68
N GLU A 59 -1.21 17.61 -4.23
CA GLU A 59 -2.27 18.38 -3.54
C GLU A 59 -2.98 17.60 -2.44
N VAL A 60 -2.88 16.27 -2.46
CA VAL A 60 -3.40 15.44 -1.38
C VAL A 60 -2.41 15.50 -0.23
N GLY A 61 -1.18 15.04 -0.42
CA GLY A 61 -0.16 15.01 0.63
C GLY A 61 1.25 14.77 0.09
N THR A 62 2.22 14.81 0.98
CA THR A 62 3.63 14.54 0.68
C THR A 62 4.26 13.70 1.79
N GLY A 63 5.44 13.13 1.50
CA GLY A 63 6.20 12.35 2.46
C GLY A 63 6.01 10.83 2.34
N PRO A 64 6.58 10.06 3.29
CA PRO A 64 6.66 8.62 3.16
C PRO A 64 5.32 7.94 3.42
N LEU A 65 5.10 6.84 2.70
CA LEU A 65 4.04 5.89 3.03
C LEU A 65 4.51 4.93 4.13
N LEU A 66 3.67 4.71 5.13
CA LEU A 66 3.99 3.93 6.32
C LEU A 66 2.88 2.93 6.65
N ASP A 67 3.27 1.84 7.29
CA ASP A 67 2.39 0.84 7.93
C ASP A 67 1.17 0.41 7.11
N ALA A 68 1.41 -0.01 5.87
CA ALA A 68 0.33 -0.47 5.01
C ALA A 68 -0.22 -1.83 5.46
N LYS A 69 -1.54 -1.95 5.40
CA LYS A 69 -2.30 -3.16 5.75
C LYS A 69 -3.37 -3.44 4.70
N LEU A 70 -3.41 -4.68 4.22
CA LEU A 70 -4.44 -5.22 3.35
C LEU A 70 -5.63 -5.70 4.21
N THR A 71 -6.85 -5.46 3.75
CA THR A 71 -8.05 -6.02 4.36
C THR A 71 -8.11 -7.55 4.17
N THR A 72 -8.80 -8.24 5.07
CA THR A 72 -8.99 -9.71 5.02
C THR A 72 -9.59 -10.20 3.70
N ASP A 73 -10.46 -9.40 3.07
CA ASP A 73 -11.07 -9.68 1.76
C ASP A 73 -10.19 -9.27 0.56
N GLY A 74 -9.05 -8.62 0.79
CA GLY A 74 -8.13 -8.18 -0.25
C GLY A 74 -8.63 -7.03 -1.12
N LEU A 75 -9.73 -6.36 -0.76
CA LEU A 75 -10.36 -5.32 -1.59
C LEU A 75 -9.86 -3.90 -1.31
N SER A 76 -9.20 -3.67 -0.17
CA SER A 76 -8.72 -2.34 0.22
C SER A 76 -7.40 -2.41 0.98
N VAL A 77 -6.58 -1.37 0.79
CA VAL A 77 -5.36 -1.17 1.58
C VAL A 77 -5.50 0.10 2.41
N PHE A 78 -5.14 0.02 3.67
CA PHE A 78 -5.02 1.14 4.59
C PHE A 78 -3.55 1.41 4.87
N PHE A 79 -3.17 2.67 5.02
CA PHE A 79 -1.78 3.06 5.26
C PHE A 79 -1.73 4.45 5.90
N VAL A 80 -0.60 4.79 6.51
CA VAL A 80 -0.34 6.14 7.01
C VAL A 80 0.45 6.93 5.96
N TRP A 81 -0.03 8.13 5.64
CA TRP A 81 0.64 9.03 4.71
C TRP A 81 0.28 10.49 5.00
N ALA A 82 1.28 11.36 4.96
CA ALA A 82 1.14 12.79 5.30
C ALA A 82 0.43 13.01 6.64
N ASP A 83 0.83 12.27 7.68
CA ASP A 83 0.26 12.30 9.04
C ASP A 83 -1.23 11.93 9.15
N GLU A 84 -1.76 11.22 8.16
CA GLU A 84 -3.15 10.76 8.14
C GLU A 84 -3.24 9.26 7.83
N VAL A 85 -4.29 8.63 8.35
CA VAL A 85 -4.73 7.34 7.84
C VAL A 85 -5.36 7.57 6.47
N CYS A 86 -4.89 6.86 5.47
CA CYS A 86 -5.40 6.86 4.11
C CYS A 86 -5.84 5.45 3.72
N CYS A 87 -6.67 5.34 2.69
CA CYS A 87 -7.00 4.07 2.06
C CYS A 87 -7.08 4.19 0.55
N CYS A 88 -6.92 3.06 -0.15
CA CYS A 88 -7.27 2.94 -1.56
C CYS A 88 -7.86 1.56 -1.85
N ALA A 89 -8.71 1.47 -2.87
CA ALA A 89 -9.25 0.20 -3.34
C ALA A 89 -8.16 -0.60 -4.06
N VAL A 90 -8.24 -1.93 -4.02
CA VAL A 90 -7.42 -2.85 -4.81
C VAL A 90 -8.21 -3.28 -6.03
N PRO A 91 -8.07 -2.61 -7.18
CA PRO A 91 -8.76 -3.02 -8.41
C PRO A 91 -8.16 -4.32 -8.94
N ASP A 92 -8.96 -5.08 -9.70
CA ASP A 92 -8.52 -6.36 -10.27
C ASP A 92 -7.46 -6.20 -11.35
N THR A 93 -7.52 -5.10 -12.12
CA THR A 93 -6.70 -4.96 -13.34
C THR A 93 -5.99 -3.61 -13.49
N ALA A 94 -6.38 -2.59 -12.74
CA ALA A 94 -5.84 -1.24 -12.90
C ALA A 94 -4.62 -0.98 -12.00
N ASP A 95 -3.67 -0.19 -12.51
CA ASP A 95 -2.61 0.43 -11.71
C ASP A 95 -3.06 1.80 -11.19
N GLY A 96 -2.45 2.25 -10.09
CA GLY A 96 -2.58 3.63 -9.61
C GLY A 96 -3.97 3.94 -9.01
N ALA A 97 -4.32 3.26 -7.93
CA ALA A 97 -5.50 3.53 -7.14
C ALA A 97 -5.43 4.93 -6.47
N ALA A 98 -6.54 5.64 -6.53
CA ALA A 98 -6.66 6.95 -5.90
C ALA A 98 -6.72 6.82 -4.37
N PRO A 99 -5.87 7.56 -3.62
CA PRO A 99 -5.95 7.57 -2.17
C PRO A 99 -7.20 8.34 -1.72
N ARG A 100 -7.79 7.91 -0.61
CA ARG A 100 -8.85 8.61 0.10
C ARG A 100 -8.47 8.78 1.57
N ARG A 101 -8.85 9.93 2.12
CA ARG A 101 -8.79 10.21 3.56
C ARG A 101 -10.14 9.94 4.19
N PRO A 102 -10.20 9.37 5.41
CA PRO A 102 -11.39 9.41 6.24
C PRO A 102 -11.81 10.88 6.47
N PRO A 103 -13.12 11.16 6.55
CA PRO A 103 -13.64 12.53 6.70
C PRO A 103 -13.28 13.20 8.03
N PHE A 104 -12.81 12.44 9.03
CA PHE A 104 -12.35 12.94 10.32
C PHE A 104 -10.92 12.45 10.56
N GLY A 105 -9.96 13.26 10.12
CA GLY A 105 -8.53 12.95 10.19
C GLY A 105 -7.89 13.27 11.53
N ALA A 106 -6.67 12.76 11.72
CA ALA A 106 -5.85 13.00 12.91
C ALA A 106 -5.39 14.47 13.05
N ARG A 107 -5.48 15.27 11.98
CA ARG A 107 -5.15 16.71 12.02
C ARG A 107 -6.11 17.58 12.82
N GLY A 108 -7.28 17.08 13.17
CA GLY A 108 -8.34 17.91 13.75
C GLY A 108 -8.92 18.86 12.69
N THR A 109 -10.24 19.00 12.69
CA THR A 109 -10.95 20.05 11.94
C THR A 109 -11.32 21.18 12.89
#